data_AF-A0A5D2J4L5-F1
#
_entry.id   AF-A0A5D2J4L5-F1
#
_cell.length_a   1.000
_cell.length_b   1.000
_cell.length_c   1.000
_cell.angle_alpha   90.00
_cell.angle_beta   90.00
_cell.angle_gamma   90.00
#
_symmetry.space_group_name_H-M   'P 1'
#
loop_
_entity.id
_entity.type
_entity.pdbx_description
1 polymer ?
#
loop_
_entity_poly.entity_id
_entity_poly.type
_entity_poly.pdbx_seq_one_letter_code
_entity_poly.pdbx_strand_id
1 'polypeptide(L)'
;MQKQRWYIADNGVYSKLITVMGKKGRTRMAMWLFSEMRNSGCRPDSSVYNALITAHLHSRDKAKALDKALGYFNKMKGIERCKPNVVTYNILLRAFAQARNVDQVNAMFKDLAESSIAPDIYTFNGVMDAYGKNGMIREMESVLSRMKSNQCKPDIITFNVLIDSYGKKQEFDKMEQVFKSLLRSKEKPTLPTFNSMIINYGKARLKERAENIFKKMTDMKYTPSFITYESLIMMYGFCDCVSRAREIFDEVVDSGKEMKVSTLNVMLEVYCRNGLPMEADRLFDKANNIGAIPDSSTYKLLYKAYTKADMKDLVQKLVKEMEKDGIVPNKRFFLEALEAFGSLPASPDSVQATRSGRPETNAKTEVKVIN
;
A
#
# COMPACT_ATOMS: atom_id res chain seq x y z
N MET A 1 -22.66 -20.75 -17.03
CA MET A 1 -23.95 -20.37 -16.41
C MET A 1 -25.02 -21.26 -17.01
N GLN A 2 -25.96 -21.78 -16.23
CA GLN A 2 -27.14 -22.45 -16.81
C GLN A 2 -27.88 -21.42 -17.68
N LYS A 3 -28.15 -21.74 -18.94
CA LYS A 3 -28.94 -20.89 -19.85
C LYS A 3 -30.35 -20.77 -19.28
N GLN A 4 -30.61 -19.74 -18.49
CA GLN A 4 -31.97 -19.38 -18.13
C GLN A 4 -32.63 -18.82 -19.39
N ARG A 5 -33.72 -19.44 -19.85
CA ARG A 5 -34.39 -19.12 -21.13
C ARG A 5 -34.87 -17.67 -21.25
N TRP A 6 -34.90 -16.90 -20.16
CA TRP A 6 -35.47 -15.55 -20.08
C TRP A 6 -34.44 -14.44 -19.83
N TYR A 7 -33.14 -14.75 -19.71
CA TYR A 7 -32.13 -13.74 -19.38
C TYR A 7 -30.92 -13.79 -20.32
N ILE A 8 -30.65 -12.66 -20.97
CA ILE A 8 -29.47 -12.44 -21.81
C ILE A 8 -28.56 -11.47 -21.07
N ALA A 9 -27.39 -11.94 -20.65
CA ALA A 9 -26.41 -11.11 -19.95
C ALA A 9 -25.85 -10.02 -20.90
N ASP A 10 -25.78 -8.79 -20.40
CA ASP A 10 -25.27 -7.63 -21.12
C ASP A 10 -23.81 -7.31 -20.77
N ASN A 11 -23.25 -6.30 -21.44
CA ASN A 11 -21.86 -5.85 -21.21
C ASN A 11 -21.62 -5.46 -19.74
N GLY A 12 -22.60 -4.87 -19.06
CA GLY A 12 -22.48 -4.44 -17.67
C GLY A 12 -22.27 -5.62 -16.73
N VAL A 13 -23.04 -6.69 -16.89
CA VAL A 13 -22.95 -7.92 -16.10
C VAL A 13 -21.60 -8.60 -16.33
N TYR A 14 -21.20 -8.79 -17.59
CA TYR A 14 -19.90 -9.39 -17.90
C TYR A 14 -18.73 -8.55 -17.37
N SER A 15 -18.75 -7.23 -17.56
CA SER A 15 -17.73 -6.31 -17.04
C SER A 15 -17.57 -6.43 -15.52
N LYS A 16 -18.69 -6.50 -14.79
CA LYS A 16 -18.66 -6.67 -13.33
C LYS A 16 -18.11 -8.03 -12.92
N LEU A 17 -18.56 -9.12 -13.55
CA LEU A 17 -18.09 -10.48 -13.24
C LEU A 17 -16.59 -10.64 -13.55
N ILE A 18 -16.14 -10.14 -14.70
CA ILE A 18 -14.72 -10.13 -15.08
C ILE A 18 -13.89 -9.35 -14.05
N THR A 19 -14.36 -8.17 -13.64
CA THR A 19 -13.69 -7.35 -12.62
C THR A 19 -13.59 -8.09 -11.28
N VAL A 20 -14.67 -8.73 -10.82
CA VAL A 20 -14.69 -9.50 -9.57
C VAL A 20 -13.73 -10.69 -9.64
N MET A 21 -13.73 -11.45 -10.74
CA MET A 21 -12.80 -12.57 -10.92
C MET A 21 -11.35 -12.10 -10.99
N GLY A 22 -11.11 -10.95 -11.63
CA GLY A 22 -9.82 -10.27 -11.68
C GLY A 22 -9.30 -9.92 -10.28
N LYS A 23 -10.12 -9.23 -9.46
CA LYS A 23 -9.75 -8.88 -8.07
C LYS A 23 -9.43 -10.09 -7.20
N LYS A 24 -10.06 -11.25 -7.47
CA LYS A 24 -9.75 -12.53 -6.81
C LYS A 24 -8.52 -13.25 -7.38
N GLY A 25 -7.81 -12.66 -8.33
CA GLY A 25 -6.65 -13.27 -9.00
C GLY A 25 -7.00 -14.44 -9.94
N ARG A 26 -8.30 -14.65 -10.22
CA ARG A 26 -8.78 -15.76 -11.06
C ARG A 26 -8.82 -15.35 -12.54
N THR A 27 -7.68 -14.92 -13.08
CA THR A 27 -7.56 -14.39 -14.45
C THR A 27 -8.02 -15.38 -15.53
N ARG A 28 -7.84 -16.70 -15.31
CA ARG A 28 -8.35 -17.74 -16.24
C ARG A 28 -9.87 -17.71 -16.35
N MET A 29 -10.56 -17.55 -15.22
CA MET A 29 -12.02 -17.44 -15.21
C MET A 29 -12.50 -16.14 -15.86
N ALA A 30 -11.78 -15.03 -15.64
CA ALA A 30 -12.06 -13.76 -16.32
C ALA A 30 -11.95 -13.88 -17.86
N MET A 31 -10.92 -14.58 -18.37
CA MET A 31 -10.78 -14.85 -19.81
C MET A 31 -11.87 -15.79 -20.34
N TRP A 32 -12.28 -16.79 -19.56
CA TRP A 32 -13.38 -17.67 -19.91
C TRP A 32 -14.69 -16.89 -20.03
N LEU A 33 -15.02 -16.03 -19.06
CA LEU A 33 -16.21 -15.17 -19.10
C LEU A 33 -16.22 -14.25 -20.33
N PHE A 34 -15.06 -13.68 -20.68
CA PHE A 34 -14.93 -12.86 -21.89
C PHE A 34 -15.14 -13.68 -23.18
N SER A 35 -14.70 -14.93 -23.20
CA SER A 35 -14.89 -15.82 -24.35
C SER A 35 -16.35 -16.27 -24.48
N GLU A 36 -16.98 -16.62 -23.35
CA GLU A 36 -18.40 -16.97 -23.27
C GLU A 36 -19.31 -15.82 -23.72
N MET A 37 -18.97 -14.60 -23.31
CA MET A 37 -19.66 -13.39 -23.79
C MET A 37 -19.65 -13.29 -25.32
N ARG A 38 -18.50 -13.52 -25.95
CA ARG A 38 -18.37 -13.48 -27.42
C ARG A 38 -19.13 -14.63 -28.09
N ASN A 39 -19.07 -15.82 -27.50
CA ASN A 39 -19.77 -17.01 -28.01
C ASN A 39 -21.29 -16.90 -27.87
N SER A 40 -21.79 -16.10 -26.92
CA SER A 40 -23.21 -15.80 -26.77
C SER A 40 -23.71 -14.68 -27.69
N GLY A 41 -22.85 -14.15 -28.57
CA GLY A 41 -23.19 -13.10 -29.54
C GLY A 41 -23.14 -11.68 -28.96
N CYS A 42 -22.79 -11.51 -27.68
CA CYS A 42 -22.66 -10.22 -27.04
C CYS A 42 -21.34 -9.54 -27.46
N ARG A 43 -21.43 -8.30 -27.96
CA ARG A 43 -20.27 -7.56 -28.49
C ARG A 43 -19.57 -6.76 -27.38
N PRO A 44 -18.29 -7.05 -27.07
CA PRO A 44 -17.58 -6.33 -26.01
C PRO A 44 -17.43 -4.84 -26.31
N ASP A 45 -17.74 -4.01 -25.31
CA ASP A 45 -17.48 -2.58 -25.31
C ASP A 45 -16.21 -2.22 -24.52
N SER A 46 -15.90 -0.91 -24.47
CA SER A 46 -14.71 -0.41 -23.77
C SER A 46 -14.73 -0.74 -22.27
N SER A 47 -15.91 -0.88 -21.65
CA SER A 47 -16.02 -1.23 -20.23
C SER A 47 -15.57 -2.68 -19.98
N VAL A 48 -15.96 -3.61 -20.85
CA VAL A 48 -15.58 -5.03 -20.75
C VAL A 48 -14.09 -5.21 -21.00
N TYR A 49 -13.52 -4.52 -21.99
CA TYR A 49 -12.08 -4.55 -22.19
C TYR A 49 -11.31 -3.92 -21.03
N ASN A 50 -11.79 -2.81 -20.46
CA ASN A 50 -11.18 -2.21 -19.27
C ASN A 50 -11.21 -3.17 -18.07
N ALA A 51 -12.30 -3.92 -17.89
CA ALA A 51 -12.41 -4.97 -16.89
C ALA A 51 -11.41 -6.11 -17.15
N LEU A 52 -11.25 -6.53 -18.41
CA LEU A 52 -10.32 -7.59 -18.80
C LEU A 52 -8.86 -7.17 -18.60
N ILE A 53 -8.48 -5.96 -19.03
CA ILE A 53 -7.17 -5.37 -18.79
C ILE A 53 -6.89 -5.33 -17.28
N THR A 54 -7.83 -4.81 -16.50
CA THR A 54 -7.72 -4.77 -15.03
C THR A 54 -7.55 -6.17 -14.44
N ALA A 55 -8.30 -7.18 -14.92
CA ALA A 55 -8.18 -8.55 -14.46
C ALA A 55 -6.82 -9.18 -14.76
N HIS A 56 -6.18 -8.82 -15.88
CA HIS A 56 -4.81 -9.22 -16.18
C HIS A 56 -3.80 -8.58 -15.26
N LEU A 57 -3.95 -7.30 -14.90
CA LEU A 57 -3.04 -6.61 -13.98
C LEU A 57 -3.02 -7.19 -12.54
N HIS A 58 -4.05 -7.95 -12.17
CA HIS A 58 -4.11 -8.71 -10.91
C HIS A 58 -3.42 -10.09 -10.97
N SER A 59 -2.85 -10.46 -12.11
CA SER A 59 -1.99 -11.65 -12.26
C SER A 59 -0.75 -11.57 -11.35
N ARG A 60 -0.25 -12.75 -10.94
CA ARG A 60 1.01 -12.88 -10.19
C ARG A 60 2.22 -12.47 -11.02
N ASP A 61 2.24 -12.87 -12.28
CA ASP A 61 3.28 -12.46 -13.24
C ASP A 61 2.94 -11.06 -13.76
N LYS A 62 3.66 -10.06 -13.25
CA LYS A 62 3.43 -8.64 -13.53
C LYS A 62 3.94 -8.21 -14.90
N ALA A 63 5.08 -8.74 -15.35
CA ALA A 63 5.62 -8.41 -16.67
C ALA A 63 4.67 -8.91 -17.77
N LYS A 64 4.31 -10.19 -17.73
CA LYS A 64 3.36 -10.79 -18.67
C LYS A 64 1.97 -10.17 -18.60
N ALA A 65 1.56 -9.68 -17.44
CA ALA A 65 0.31 -8.96 -17.28
C ALA A 65 0.29 -7.64 -18.04
N LEU A 66 1.39 -6.87 -17.99
CA LEU A 66 1.52 -5.60 -18.70
C LEU A 66 1.55 -5.82 -20.22
N ASP A 67 2.27 -6.84 -20.69
CA ASP A 67 2.30 -7.19 -22.11
C ASP A 67 0.91 -7.55 -22.64
N LYS A 68 0.16 -8.37 -21.87
CA LYS A 68 -1.22 -8.70 -22.22
C LYS A 68 -2.14 -7.48 -22.18
N ALA A 69 -1.99 -6.61 -21.19
CA ALA A 69 -2.75 -5.37 -21.08
C ALA A 69 -2.54 -4.48 -22.32
N LEU A 70 -1.30 -4.31 -22.78
CA LEU A 70 -0.99 -3.61 -24.03
C LEU A 70 -1.55 -4.32 -25.26
N GLY A 71 -1.48 -5.65 -25.31
CA GLY A 71 -2.08 -6.42 -26.39
C GLY A 71 -3.58 -6.17 -26.54
N TYR A 72 -4.31 -6.14 -25.42
CA TYR A 72 -5.74 -5.79 -25.43
C TYR A 72 -6.00 -4.33 -25.78
N PHE A 73 -5.18 -3.40 -25.30
CA PHE A 73 -5.26 -1.99 -25.65
C PHE A 73 -5.07 -1.75 -27.16
N ASN A 74 -4.06 -2.35 -27.76
CA ASN A 74 -3.82 -2.27 -29.21
C ASN A 74 -4.97 -2.92 -29.99
N LYS A 75 -5.53 -4.02 -29.48
CA LYS A 75 -6.71 -4.65 -30.07
C LYS A 75 -7.93 -3.71 -30.03
N MET A 76 -8.15 -2.99 -28.94
CA MET A 76 -9.24 -2.00 -28.84
C MET A 76 -9.10 -0.89 -29.90
N LYS A 77 -7.88 -0.39 -30.14
CA LYS A 77 -7.65 0.63 -31.18
C LYS A 77 -8.08 0.18 -32.57
N GLY A 78 -7.91 -1.10 -32.89
CA GLY A 78 -8.35 -1.68 -34.16
C GLY A 78 -9.86 -1.93 -34.28
N ILE A 79 -10.64 -1.74 -33.21
CA ILE A 79 -12.08 -1.98 -33.20
C ILE A 79 -12.82 -0.64 -33.25
N GLU A 80 -13.51 -0.38 -34.36
CA GLU A 80 -14.21 0.88 -34.61
C GLU A 80 -15.23 1.25 -33.50
N ARG A 81 -15.99 0.25 -33.01
CA ARG A 81 -17.02 0.43 -31.97
C ARG A 81 -16.50 0.29 -30.53
N CYS A 82 -15.20 0.09 -30.32
CA CYS A 82 -14.62 -0.15 -28.99
C CYS A 82 -13.25 0.53 -28.85
N LYS A 83 -13.24 1.85 -29.04
CA LYS A 83 -12.01 2.64 -28.89
C LYS A 83 -11.62 2.79 -27.41
N PRO A 84 -10.31 2.88 -27.10
CA PRO A 84 -9.85 3.25 -25.77
C PRO A 84 -10.42 4.61 -25.35
N ASN A 85 -10.77 4.73 -24.08
CA ASN A 85 -11.24 5.99 -23.48
C ASN A 85 -10.34 6.40 -22.32
N VAL A 86 -10.60 7.55 -21.69
CA VAL A 86 -9.79 8.06 -20.57
C VAL A 86 -9.63 7.02 -19.44
N VAL A 87 -10.65 6.20 -19.18
CA VAL A 87 -10.59 5.13 -18.17
C VAL A 87 -9.58 4.05 -18.57
N THR A 88 -9.52 3.67 -19.85
CA THR A 88 -8.53 2.72 -20.37
C THR A 88 -7.10 3.23 -20.14
N TYR A 89 -6.85 4.49 -20.48
CA TYR A 89 -5.54 5.12 -20.27
C TYR A 89 -5.21 5.24 -18.78
N ASN A 90 -6.15 5.63 -17.92
CA ASN A 90 -5.95 5.74 -16.47
C ASN A 90 -5.50 4.40 -15.86
N ILE A 91 -6.08 3.28 -16.31
CA ILE A 91 -5.70 1.94 -15.85
C ILE A 91 -4.26 1.62 -16.29
N LEU A 92 -3.93 1.83 -17.56
CA LEU A 92 -2.62 1.47 -18.13
C LEU A 92 -1.49 2.37 -17.59
N LEU A 93 -1.69 3.68 -17.58
CA LEU A 93 -0.73 4.66 -17.07
C LEU A 93 -0.38 4.37 -15.61
N ARG A 94 -1.39 4.11 -14.77
CA ARG A 94 -1.17 3.72 -13.38
C ARG A 94 -0.39 2.40 -13.27
N ALA A 95 -0.73 1.41 -14.09
CA ALA A 95 -0.06 0.11 -14.07
C ALA A 95 1.42 0.21 -14.46
N PHE A 96 1.74 0.96 -15.52
CA PHE A 96 3.12 1.17 -15.96
C PHE A 96 3.93 1.99 -14.94
N ALA A 97 3.32 3.02 -14.35
CA ALA A 97 3.95 3.80 -13.29
C ALA A 97 4.24 2.95 -12.04
N GLN A 98 3.33 2.06 -11.66
CA GLN A 98 3.55 1.09 -10.57
C GLN A 98 4.69 0.13 -10.89
N ALA A 99 4.82 -0.28 -12.16
CA ALA A 99 5.89 -1.14 -12.65
C ALA A 99 7.21 -0.41 -12.93
N ARG A 100 7.31 0.89 -12.64
CA ARG A 100 8.49 1.74 -12.88
C ARG A 100 8.91 1.82 -14.35
N ASN A 101 7.99 1.56 -15.27
CA ASN A 101 8.26 1.62 -16.71
C ASN A 101 7.95 3.02 -17.24
N VAL A 102 8.90 3.93 -17.06
CA VAL A 102 8.76 5.35 -17.41
C VAL A 102 8.57 5.55 -18.91
N ASP A 103 9.25 4.76 -19.73
CA ASP A 103 9.17 4.84 -21.19
C ASP A 103 7.75 4.54 -21.68
N GLN A 104 7.11 3.50 -21.14
CA GLN A 104 5.73 3.18 -21.48
C GLN A 104 4.74 4.22 -20.95
N VAL A 105 4.98 4.80 -19.77
CA VAL A 105 4.15 5.91 -19.28
C VAL A 105 4.21 7.10 -20.24
N ASN A 106 5.41 7.48 -20.69
CA ASN A 106 5.60 8.57 -21.66
C ASN A 106 4.96 8.26 -23.01
N ALA A 107 5.10 7.02 -23.51
CA ALA A 107 4.49 6.57 -24.76
C ALA A 107 2.94 6.64 -24.69
N MET A 108 2.34 6.13 -23.61
CA MET A 108 0.89 6.19 -23.41
C MET A 108 0.36 7.61 -23.32
N PHE A 109 1.12 8.49 -22.68
CA PHE A 109 0.78 9.89 -22.59
C PHE A 109 0.87 10.63 -23.94
N LYS A 110 1.84 10.28 -24.79
CA LYS A 110 1.95 10.79 -26.16
C LYS A 110 0.75 10.31 -26.99
N ASP A 111 0.46 9.02 -26.92
CA ASP A 111 -0.65 8.38 -27.61
C ASP A 111 -2.03 8.92 -27.17
N LEU A 112 -2.19 9.26 -25.89
CA LEU A 112 -3.38 9.94 -25.37
C LEU A 112 -3.58 11.33 -25.99
N ALA A 113 -2.48 12.08 -26.20
CA ALA A 113 -2.52 13.38 -26.86
C ALA A 113 -2.83 13.25 -28.36
N GLU A 114 -2.24 12.27 -29.05
CA GLU A 114 -2.51 11.96 -30.46
C GLU A 114 -3.95 11.47 -30.70
N SER A 115 -4.54 10.81 -29.70
CA SER A 115 -5.93 10.36 -29.73
C SER A 115 -6.95 11.48 -29.45
N SER A 116 -6.50 12.72 -29.19
CA SER A 116 -7.34 13.86 -28.80
C SER A 116 -8.23 13.59 -27.57
N ILE A 117 -7.78 12.72 -26.67
CA ILE A 117 -8.48 12.42 -25.42
C ILE A 117 -7.84 13.27 -24.32
N ALA A 118 -8.62 14.15 -23.70
CA ALA A 118 -8.11 14.98 -22.61
C ALA A 118 -7.84 14.12 -21.36
N PRO A 119 -6.63 14.19 -20.76
CA PRO A 119 -6.38 13.55 -19.48
C PRO A 119 -7.15 14.28 -18.38
N ASP A 120 -7.66 13.55 -17.41
CA ASP A 120 -8.38 14.09 -16.27
C ASP A 120 -7.52 14.10 -14.99
N ILE A 121 -8.08 14.64 -13.92
CA ILE A 121 -7.39 14.70 -12.62
C ILE A 121 -7.05 13.31 -12.08
N TYR A 122 -7.87 12.29 -12.41
CA TYR A 122 -7.62 10.91 -12.02
C TYR A 122 -6.43 10.31 -12.79
N THR A 123 -6.23 10.70 -14.05
CA THR A 123 -5.04 10.34 -14.84
C THR A 123 -3.77 10.78 -14.11
N PHE A 124 -3.67 12.07 -13.78
CA PHE A 124 -2.48 12.64 -13.17
C PHE A 124 -2.26 12.12 -11.74
N ASN A 125 -3.30 12.15 -10.91
CA ASN A 125 -3.21 11.65 -9.52
C ASN A 125 -2.83 10.17 -9.46
N GLY A 126 -3.37 9.33 -10.36
CA GLY A 126 -3.05 7.91 -10.40
C GLY A 126 -1.58 7.62 -10.73
N VAL A 127 -1.00 8.36 -11.69
CA VAL A 127 0.41 8.22 -12.07
C VAL A 127 1.33 8.81 -10.99
N MET A 128 1.00 9.98 -10.45
CA MET A 128 1.76 10.62 -9.38
C MET A 128 1.78 9.75 -8.11
N ASP A 129 0.64 9.18 -7.69
CA ASP A 129 0.56 8.26 -6.55
C ASP A 129 1.46 7.03 -6.76
N ALA A 130 1.48 6.47 -7.97
CA ALA A 130 2.31 5.33 -8.30
C ALA A 130 3.81 5.64 -8.26
N TYR A 131 4.25 6.74 -8.88
CA TYR A 131 5.64 7.18 -8.82
C TYR A 131 6.08 7.59 -7.41
N GLY A 132 5.22 8.31 -6.70
CA GLY A 132 5.45 8.71 -5.31
C GLY A 132 5.69 7.52 -4.38
N LYS A 133 4.82 6.48 -4.46
CA LYS A 133 4.99 5.23 -3.71
C LYS A 133 6.27 4.46 -4.08
N ASN A 134 6.71 4.54 -5.33
CA ASN A 134 7.95 3.96 -5.79
C ASN A 134 9.20 4.81 -5.46
N GLY A 135 9.01 6.02 -4.92
CA GLY A 135 10.09 6.95 -4.62
C GLY A 135 10.71 7.60 -5.85
N MET A 136 10.01 7.62 -6.98
CA MET A 136 10.40 8.21 -8.26
C MET A 136 9.94 9.68 -8.30
N ILE A 137 10.57 10.53 -7.47
CA ILE A 137 10.10 11.91 -7.25
C ILE A 137 10.27 12.79 -8.48
N ARG A 138 11.34 12.61 -9.26
CA ARG A 138 11.59 13.40 -10.48
C ARG A 138 10.50 13.16 -11.52
N GLU A 139 10.11 11.90 -11.68
CA GLU A 139 9.07 11.46 -12.60
C GLU A 139 7.69 11.94 -12.12
N MET A 140 7.43 11.89 -10.82
CA MET A 140 6.22 12.49 -10.22
C MET A 140 6.15 14.00 -10.47
N GLU A 141 7.25 14.74 -10.28
CA GLU A 141 7.34 16.18 -10.56
C GLU A 141 7.15 16.49 -12.05
N SER A 142 7.67 15.65 -12.94
CA SER A 142 7.43 15.76 -14.39
C SER A 142 5.94 15.61 -14.73
N VAL A 143 5.24 14.68 -14.07
CA VAL A 143 3.79 14.49 -14.25
C VAL A 143 3.00 15.69 -13.68
N LEU A 144 3.43 16.26 -12.55
CA LEU A 144 2.83 17.50 -12.01
C LEU A 144 3.01 18.69 -12.97
N SER A 145 4.18 18.83 -13.59
CA SER A 145 4.43 19.86 -14.60
C SER A 145 3.52 19.67 -15.82
N ARG A 146 3.34 18.42 -16.25
CA ARG A 146 2.40 18.07 -17.32
C ARG A 146 0.94 18.37 -16.96
N MET A 147 0.54 18.09 -15.72
CA MET A 147 -0.80 18.44 -15.22
C MET A 147 -1.07 19.95 -15.36
N LYS A 148 -0.10 20.77 -14.96
CA LYS A 148 -0.16 22.24 -15.08
C LYS A 148 -0.21 22.69 -16.54
N SER A 149 0.61 22.10 -17.43
CA SER A 149 0.61 22.45 -18.86
C SER A 149 -0.69 22.09 -19.57
N ASN A 150 -1.39 21.05 -19.08
CA ASN A 150 -2.73 20.67 -19.54
C ASN A 150 -3.85 21.48 -18.85
N GLN A 151 -3.50 22.52 -18.08
CA GLN A 151 -4.44 23.37 -17.34
C GLN A 151 -5.35 22.59 -16.37
N CYS A 152 -4.94 21.38 -15.97
CA CYS A 152 -5.64 20.58 -14.98
C CYS A 152 -5.25 21.08 -13.58
N LYS A 153 -6.22 21.55 -12.80
CA LYS A 153 -5.97 22.17 -11.49
C LYS A 153 -5.74 21.08 -10.43
N PRO A 154 -4.67 21.18 -9.61
CA PRO A 154 -4.47 20.29 -8.46
C PRO A 154 -5.64 20.36 -7.47
N ASP A 155 -6.11 19.19 -7.04
CA ASP A 155 -7.09 19.01 -5.97
C ASP A 155 -6.43 18.56 -4.65
N ILE A 156 -7.22 18.40 -3.59
CA ILE A 156 -6.75 17.90 -2.30
C ILE A 156 -6.03 16.54 -2.40
N ILE A 157 -6.45 15.66 -3.32
CA ILE A 157 -5.78 14.37 -3.54
C ILE A 157 -4.38 14.59 -4.10
N THR A 158 -4.23 15.51 -5.06
CA THR A 158 -2.93 15.90 -5.63
C THR A 158 -1.99 16.40 -4.53
N PHE A 159 -2.46 17.31 -3.67
CA PHE A 159 -1.66 17.84 -2.56
C PHE A 159 -1.26 16.74 -1.56
N ASN A 160 -2.19 15.85 -1.21
CA ASN A 160 -1.91 14.73 -0.29
C ASN A 160 -0.87 13.76 -0.87
N VAL A 161 -0.94 13.44 -2.18
CA VAL A 161 0.07 12.61 -2.86
C VAL A 161 1.45 13.27 -2.80
N LEU A 162 1.54 14.57 -3.08
CA LEU A 162 2.80 15.31 -3.04
C LEU A 162 3.38 15.35 -1.62
N ILE A 163 2.56 15.68 -0.61
CA ILE A 163 2.98 15.74 0.80
C ILE A 163 3.50 14.36 1.26
N ASP A 164 2.76 13.29 1.00
CA ASP A 164 3.15 11.94 1.39
C ASP A 164 4.44 11.49 0.68
N SER A 165 4.58 11.81 -0.61
CA SER A 165 5.73 11.39 -1.41
C SER A 165 7.01 12.13 -1.02
N TYR A 166 6.96 13.46 -0.86
CA TYR A 166 8.10 14.23 -0.37
C TYR A 166 8.45 13.85 1.07
N GLY A 167 7.44 13.64 1.93
CA GLY A 167 7.64 13.21 3.32
C GLY A 167 8.34 11.86 3.42
N LYS A 168 7.95 10.86 2.61
CA LYS A 168 8.60 9.55 2.56
C LYS A 168 10.06 9.61 2.09
N LYS A 169 10.39 10.59 1.25
CA LYS A 169 11.76 10.86 0.80
C LYS A 169 12.52 11.82 1.69
N GLN A 170 11.90 12.27 2.79
CA GLN A 170 12.45 13.23 3.74
C GLN A 170 12.84 14.57 3.09
N GLU A 171 12.23 14.92 1.96
CA GLU A 171 12.34 16.24 1.33
C GLU A 171 11.37 17.21 2.04
N PHE A 172 11.60 17.44 3.34
CA PHE A 172 10.67 18.16 4.21
C PHE A 172 10.44 19.60 3.79
N ASP A 173 11.43 20.28 3.21
CA ASP A 173 11.27 21.65 2.71
C ASP A 173 10.22 21.71 1.59
N LYS A 174 10.25 20.77 0.64
CA LYS A 174 9.24 20.67 -0.41
C LYS A 174 7.88 20.27 0.14
N MET A 175 7.84 19.31 1.07
CA MET A 175 6.60 18.92 1.76
C MET A 175 5.93 20.13 2.43
N GLU A 176 6.70 20.94 3.16
CA GLU A 176 6.22 22.16 3.83
C GLU A 176 5.80 23.25 2.83
N GLN A 177 6.51 23.41 1.72
CA GLN A 177 6.11 24.32 0.63
C GLN A 177 4.79 23.91 -0.02
N VAL A 178 4.58 22.61 -0.25
CA VAL A 178 3.32 22.07 -0.76
C VAL A 178 2.20 22.32 0.24
N PHE A 179 2.42 22.06 1.54
CA PHE A 179 1.44 22.33 2.59
C PHE A 179 1.10 23.83 2.70
N LYS A 180 2.09 24.72 2.64
CA LYS A 180 1.87 26.18 2.57
C LYS A 180 1.07 26.59 1.32
N SER A 181 1.29 25.91 0.21
CA SER A 181 0.54 26.16 -1.03
C SER A 181 -0.90 25.66 -0.93
N LEU A 182 -1.14 24.52 -0.29
CA LEU A 182 -2.47 24.01 0.03
C LEU A 182 -3.24 25.00 0.92
N LEU A 183 -2.62 25.52 1.98
CA LEU A 183 -3.23 26.51 2.87
C LEU A 183 -3.64 27.82 2.17
N ARG A 184 -2.96 28.18 1.06
CA ARG A 184 -3.27 29.36 0.24
C ARG A 184 -4.23 29.04 -0.90
N SER A 185 -4.48 27.77 -1.19
CA SER A 185 -5.37 27.35 -2.25
C SER A 185 -6.83 27.40 -1.78
N LYS A 186 -7.77 27.23 -2.73
CA LYS A 186 -9.18 27.05 -2.37
C LYS A 186 -9.45 25.69 -1.71
N GLU A 187 -8.56 24.73 -1.91
CA GLU A 187 -8.62 23.42 -1.26
C GLU A 187 -8.20 23.56 0.21
N LYS A 188 -8.97 22.96 1.12
CA LYS A 188 -8.63 22.95 2.55
C LYS A 188 -7.87 21.67 2.90
N PRO A 189 -6.89 21.72 3.82
CA PRO A 189 -6.31 20.51 4.38
C PRO A 189 -7.37 19.56 4.95
N THR A 190 -7.04 18.28 4.96
CA THR A 190 -7.90 17.22 5.51
C THR A 190 -7.14 16.45 6.58
N LEU A 191 -7.84 15.66 7.41
CA LEU A 191 -7.16 14.82 8.42
C LEU A 191 -6.04 13.94 7.80
N PRO A 192 -6.22 13.29 6.63
CA PRO A 192 -5.13 12.59 5.96
C PRO A 192 -3.89 13.44 5.66
N THR A 193 -4.07 14.73 5.35
CA THR A 193 -2.97 15.67 5.12
C THR A 193 -2.10 15.81 6.36
N PHE A 194 -2.73 16.08 7.51
CA PHE A 194 -2.04 16.24 8.79
C PHE A 194 -1.42 14.92 9.27
N ASN A 195 -2.18 13.83 9.20
CA ASN A 195 -1.74 12.49 9.62
C ASN A 195 -0.49 12.04 8.83
N SER A 196 -0.45 12.30 7.51
CA SER A 196 0.73 11.99 6.67
C SER A 196 1.97 12.79 7.10
N MET A 197 1.83 14.10 7.36
CA MET A 197 2.95 14.92 7.84
C MET A 197 3.45 14.47 9.23
N ILE A 198 2.54 14.19 10.17
CA ILE A 198 2.87 13.70 11.52
C ILE A 198 3.67 12.40 11.45
N ILE A 199 3.21 11.42 10.67
CA ILE A 199 3.91 10.14 10.48
C ILE A 199 5.27 10.32 9.81
N ASN A 200 5.36 11.15 8.77
CA ASN A 200 6.62 11.33 8.04
C ASN A 200 7.68 12.04 8.89
N TYR A 201 7.30 13.07 9.67
CA TYR A 201 8.21 13.66 10.66
C TYR A 201 8.58 12.67 11.76
N GLY A 202 7.62 11.86 12.22
CA GLY A 202 7.87 10.79 13.19
C GLY A 202 8.92 9.80 12.71
N LYS A 203 8.80 9.30 11.47
CA LYS A 203 9.79 8.39 10.86
C LYS A 203 11.20 8.98 10.78
N ALA A 204 11.32 10.30 10.63
CA ALA A 204 12.61 11.01 10.68
C ALA A 204 13.02 11.44 12.10
N ARG A 205 12.28 11.02 13.13
CA ARG A 205 12.49 11.36 14.55
C ARG A 205 12.45 12.86 14.84
N LEU A 206 11.73 13.63 14.01
CA LEU A 206 11.54 15.08 14.15
C LEU A 206 10.30 15.39 14.99
N LYS A 207 10.32 14.98 16.26
CA LYS A 207 9.18 15.04 17.19
C LYS A 207 8.52 16.42 17.26
N GLU A 208 9.31 17.48 17.47
CA GLU A 208 8.80 18.85 17.63
C GLU A 208 8.04 19.34 16.40
N ARG A 209 8.52 18.99 15.19
CA ARG A 209 7.81 19.33 13.95
C ARG A 209 6.49 18.59 13.85
N ALA A 210 6.45 17.31 14.22
CA ALA A 210 5.21 16.53 14.23
C ALA A 210 4.18 17.09 15.24
N GLU A 211 4.61 17.41 16.45
CA GLU A 211 3.77 18.03 17.49
C GLU A 211 3.23 19.39 17.03
N ASN A 212 4.04 20.21 16.36
CA ASN A 212 3.61 21.48 15.78
C ASN A 212 2.53 21.30 14.70
N ILE A 213 2.62 20.25 13.87
CA ILE A 213 1.56 19.94 12.90
C ILE A 213 0.26 19.54 13.60
N PHE A 214 0.34 18.73 14.65
CA PHE A 214 -0.85 18.35 15.43
C PHE A 214 -1.49 19.56 16.12
N LYS A 215 -0.70 20.42 16.75
CA LYS A 215 -1.17 21.68 17.32
C LYS A 215 -1.83 22.57 16.27
N LYS A 216 -1.22 22.70 15.09
CA LYS A 216 -1.80 23.46 13.98
C LYS A 216 -3.15 22.89 13.52
N MET A 217 -3.28 21.56 13.47
CA MET A 217 -4.54 20.89 13.16
C MET A 217 -5.64 21.25 14.17
N THR A 218 -5.33 21.24 15.48
CA THR A 218 -6.27 21.60 16.54
C THR A 218 -6.60 23.10 16.55
N ASP A 219 -5.62 23.96 16.28
CA ASP A 219 -5.80 25.41 16.17
C ASP A 219 -6.74 25.77 15.02
N MET A 220 -6.65 25.01 13.92
CA MET A 220 -7.57 25.09 12.77
C MET A 220 -8.93 24.42 13.02
N LYS A 221 -9.22 23.99 14.27
CA LYS A 221 -10.50 23.40 14.71
C LYS A 221 -10.87 22.07 14.07
N TYR A 222 -9.89 21.31 13.57
CA TYR A 222 -10.13 19.93 13.16
C TYR A 222 -10.18 19.03 14.40
N THR A 223 -11.18 18.15 14.46
CA THR A 223 -11.29 17.15 15.51
C THR A 223 -10.42 15.93 15.18
N PRO A 224 -9.49 15.52 16.07
CA PRO A 224 -8.70 14.33 15.87
C PRO A 224 -9.58 13.08 15.67
N SER A 225 -9.24 12.27 14.67
CA SER A 225 -9.86 10.96 14.43
C SER A 225 -9.06 9.84 15.07
N PHE A 226 -9.60 8.61 15.11
CA PHE A 226 -8.83 7.43 15.50
C PHE A 226 -7.52 7.28 14.70
N ILE A 227 -7.56 7.54 13.38
CA ILE A 227 -6.36 7.48 12.53
C ILE A 227 -5.34 8.56 12.92
N THR A 228 -5.80 9.69 13.44
CA THR A 228 -4.91 10.75 13.95
C THR A 228 -4.22 10.32 15.23
N TYR A 229 -4.94 9.72 16.18
CA TYR A 229 -4.33 9.15 17.39
C TYR A 229 -3.39 8.00 17.08
N GLU A 230 -3.77 7.08 16.19
CA GLU A 230 -2.89 6.04 15.65
C GLU A 230 -1.59 6.65 15.07
N SER A 231 -1.72 7.76 14.33
CA SER A 231 -0.57 8.48 13.76
C SER A 231 0.34 9.09 14.82
N LEU A 232 -0.23 9.63 15.90
CA LEU A 232 0.53 10.18 17.03
C LEU A 232 1.24 9.08 17.84
N ILE A 233 0.54 8.00 18.17
CA ILE A 233 1.10 6.85 18.89
C ILE A 233 2.31 6.31 18.11
N MET A 234 2.15 6.11 16.80
CA MET A 234 3.26 5.72 15.92
C MET A 234 4.38 6.75 15.89
N MET A 235 4.06 8.05 15.77
CA MET A 235 5.05 9.13 15.78
C MET A 235 5.92 9.10 17.03
N TYR A 236 5.32 9.01 18.22
CA TYR A 236 6.07 8.88 19.48
C TYR A 236 6.84 7.56 19.56
N GLY A 237 6.29 6.46 19.03
CA GLY A 237 7.00 5.19 18.90
C GLY A 237 8.19 5.23 17.95
N PHE A 238 8.17 6.08 16.91
CA PHE A 238 9.34 6.33 16.06
C PHE A 238 10.41 7.15 16.79
N CYS A 239 10.00 8.06 17.68
CA CYS A 239 10.86 8.92 18.47
C CYS A 239 11.31 8.29 19.81
N ASP A 240 11.10 6.99 20.01
CA ASP A 240 11.39 6.22 21.23
C ASP A 240 10.76 6.80 22.52
N CYS A 241 9.67 7.55 22.37
CA CYS A 241 8.90 8.16 23.46
C CYS A 241 7.70 7.28 23.84
N VAL A 242 7.96 6.01 24.18
CA VAL A 242 6.90 4.99 24.38
C VAL A 242 5.92 5.37 25.49
N SER A 243 6.36 6.06 26.54
CA SER A 243 5.48 6.52 27.63
C SER A 243 4.40 7.47 27.12
N ARG A 244 4.77 8.45 26.27
CA ARG A 244 3.81 9.37 25.64
C ARG A 244 2.88 8.64 24.66
N ALA A 245 3.41 7.68 23.91
CA ALA A 245 2.59 6.84 23.04
C ALA A 245 1.54 6.07 23.85
N ARG A 246 1.91 5.59 25.05
CA ARG A 246 1.02 4.88 25.95
C ARG A 246 -0.05 5.79 26.57
N GLU A 247 0.32 6.98 27.03
CA GLU A 247 -0.63 7.97 27.55
C GLU A 247 -1.75 8.25 26.53
N ILE A 248 -1.38 8.50 25.27
CA ILE A 248 -2.36 8.75 24.21
C ILE A 248 -3.21 7.52 23.92
N PHE A 249 -2.64 6.32 23.97
CA PHE A 249 -3.40 5.09 23.81
C PHE A 249 -4.45 4.93 24.92
N ASP A 250 -4.07 5.20 26.17
CA ASP A 250 -4.96 5.12 27.33
C ASP A 250 -6.05 6.19 27.27
N GLU A 251 -5.76 7.41 26.82
CA GLU A 251 -6.79 8.43 26.53
C GLU A 251 -7.83 7.94 25.52
N VAL A 252 -7.41 7.18 24.50
CA VAL A 252 -8.35 6.59 23.53
C VAL A 252 -9.19 5.49 24.16
N VAL A 253 -8.61 4.64 25.01
CA VAL A 253 -9.33 3.60 25.78
C VAL A 253 -10.37 4.25 26.69
N ASP A 254 -9.98 5.28 27.43
CA ASP A 254 -10.80 5.93 28.46
C ASP A 254 -11.89 6.82 27.87
N SER A 255 -11.80 7.17 26.58
CA SER A 255 -12.80 7.97 25.87
C SER A 255 -14.18 7.30 25.76
N GLY A 256 -14.32 6.04 26.19
CA GLY A 256 -15.58 5.28 26.21
C GLY A 256 -16.11 4.90 24.82
N LYS A 257 -15.31 5.12 23.77
CA LYS A 257 -15.64 4.73 22.39
C LYS A 257 -15.12 3.31 22.14
N GLU A 258 -15.83 2.57 21.28
CA GLU A 258 -15.41 1.23 20.86
C GLU A 258 -13.98 1.25 20.30
N MET A 259 -13.08 0.53 20.97
CA MET A 259 -11.68 0.45 20.59
C MET A 259 -11.54 -0.29 19.26
N LYS A 260 -10.81 0.29 18.32
CA LYS A 260 -10.51 -0.39 17.06
C LYS A 260 -9.32 -1.33 17.23
N VAL A 261 -9.40 -2.51 16.63
CA VAL A 261 -8.29 -3.47 16.54
C VAL A 261 -7.06 -2.83 15.89
N SER A 262 -7.26 -1.86 14.97
CA SER A 262 -6.16 -1.07 14.37
C SER A 262 -5.38 -0.27 15.41
N THR A 263 -6.04 0.40 16.37
CA THR A 263 -5.39 1.15 17.43
C THR A 263 -4.59 0.24 18.36
N LEU A 264 -5.13 -0.93 18.72
CA LEU A 264 -4.42 -1.96 19.47
C LEU A 264 -3.15 -2.40 18.73
N ASN A 265 -3.28 -2.74 17.44
CA ASN A 265 -2.17 -3.17 16.60
C ASN A 265 -1.09 -2.09 16.47
N VAL A 266 -1.48 -0.81 16.44
CA VAL A 266 -0.53 0.32 16.44
C VAL A 266 0.27 0.38 17.75
N MET A 267 -0.37 0.25 18.91
CA MET A 267 0.36 0.27 20.19
C MET A 267 1.27 -0.96 20.36
N LEU A 268 0.79 -2.13 19.91
CA LEU A 268 1.61 -3.34 19.85
C LEU A 268 2.82 -3.12 18.93
N GLU A 269 2.63 -2.54 17.74
CA GLU A 269 3.71 -2.19 16.83
C GLU A 269 4.76 -1.27 17.49
N VAL A 270 4.32 -0.26 18.26
CA VAL A 270 5.21 0.60 19.03
C VAL A 270 6.05 -0.21 20.03
N TYR A 271 5.45 -1.10 20.82
CA TYR A 271 6.19 -1.97 21.74
C TYR A 271 7.15 -2.91 21.01
N CYS A 272 6.70 -3.53 19.91
CA CYS A 272 7.50 -4.44 19.10
C CYS A 272 8.74 -3.73 18.53
N ARG A 273 8.56 -2.52 17.99
CA ARG A 273 9.63 -1.70 17.42
C ARG A 273 10.66 -1.29 18.49
N ASN A 274 10.21 -0.94 19.68
CA ASN A 274 11.05 -0.48 20.80
C ASN A 274 11.63 -1.64 21.64
N GLY A 275 11.42 -2.90 21.24
CA GLY A 275 12.00 -4.05 21.95
C GLY A 275 11.37 -4.31 23.31
N LEU A 276 10.07 -4.05 23.46
CA LEU A 276 9.31 -4.22 24.72
C LEU A 276 8.30 -5.37 24.62
N PRO A 277 8.74 -6.63 24.42
CA PRO A 277 7.84 -7.77 24.20
C PRO A 277 6.95 -8.09 25.40
N MET A 278 7.41 -7.84 26.63
CA MET A 278 6.60 -8.08 27.83
C MET A 278 5.42 -7.12 27.95
N GLU A 279 5.61 -5.84 27.60
CA GLU A 279 4.51 -4.87 27.58
C GLU A 279 3.52 -5.18 26.46
N ALA A 280 4.01 -5.69 25.33
CA ALA A 280 3.15 -6.19 24.25
C ALA A 280 2.29 -7.38 24.70
N ASP A 281 2.87 -8.36 25.42
CA ASP A 281 2.13 -9.51 25.95
C ASP A 281 1.06 -9.08 26.97
N ARG A 282 1.41 -8.18 27.88
CA ARG A 282 0.45 -7.62 28.86
C ARG A 282 -0.70 -6.88 28.19
N LEU A 283 -0.42 -6.12 27.13
CA LEU A 283 -1.47 -5.43 26.37
C LEU A 283 -2.35 -6.43 25.61
N PHE A 284 -1.76 -7.47 25.05
CA PHE A 284 -2.49 -8.55 24.37
C PHE A 284 -3.43 -9.30 25.32
N ASP A 285 -2.96 -9.67 26.52
CA ASP A 285 -3.80 -10.33 27.53
C ASP A 285 -4.99 -9.43 27.97
N LYS A 286 -4.84 -8.10 27.88
CA LYS A 286 -5.91 -7.13 28.17
C LYS A 286 -6.79 -6.79 26.96
N ALA A 287 -6.48 -7.27 25.75
CA ALA A 287 -7.16 -6.87 24.51
C ALA A 287 -8.68 -7.11 24.56
N ASN A 288 -9.10 -8.27 25.06
CA ASN A 288 -10.52 -8.60 25.20
C ASN A 288 -11.24 -7.69 26.21
N ASN A 289 -10.56 -7.30 27.29
CA ASN A 289 -11.13 -6.43 28.32
C ASN A 289 -11.31 -4.98 27.84
N ILE A 290 -10.46 -4.53 26.91
CA ILE A 290 -10.58 -3.21 26.27
C ILE A 290 -11.51 -3.25 25.03
N GLY A 291 -12.21 -4.36 24.80
CA GLY A 291 -13.19 -4.50 23.72
C GLY A 291 -12.59 -4.66 22.32
N ALA A 292 -11.31 -5.00 22.20
CA ALA A 292 -10.65 -5.22 20.91
C ALA A 292 -10.40 -6.72 20.70
N ILE A 293 -10.99 -7.30 19.65
CA ILE A 293 -10.80 -8.72 19.29
C ILE A 293 -9.54 -8.83 18.44
N PRO A 294 -8.48 -9.52 18.89
CA PRO A 294 -7.26 -9.71 18.10
C PRO A 294 -7.53 -10.38 16.75
N ASP A 295 -6.82 -9.93 15.71
CA ASP A 295 -6.93 -10.48 14.36
C ASP A 295 -5.62 -11.14 13.90
N SER A 296 -5.64 -11.72 12.69
CA SER A 296 -4.44 -12.33 12.09
C SER A 296 -3.24 -11.37 12.06
N SER A 297 -3.49 -10.05 11.92
CA SER A 297 -2.43 -9.04 11.91
C SER A 297 -1.84 -8.83 13.30
N THR A 298 -2.67 -8.80 14.35
CA THR A 298 -2.25 -8.75 15.76
C THR A 298 -1.27 -9.89 16.08
N TYR A 299 -1.65 -11.11 15.72
CA TYR A 299 -0.84 -12.30 15.95
C TYR A 299 0.49 -12.27 15.18
N LYS A 300 0.51 -11.77 13.94
CA LYS A 300 1.77 -11.61 13.18
C LYS A 300 2.73 -10.64 13.86
N LEU A 301 2.23 -9.52 14.37
CA LEU A 301 3.03 -8.51 15.08
C LEU A 301 3.70 -9.10 16.32
N LEU A 302 2.90 -9.76 17.17
CA LEU A 302 3.40 -10.39 18.39
C LEU A 302 4.39 -11.51 18.10
N TYR A 303 4.09 -12.37 17.13
CA TYR A 303 4.98 -13.46 16.72
C TYR A 303 6.35 -12.92 16.33
N LYS A 304 6.39 -11.85 15.52
CA LYS A 304 7.64 -11.20 15.13
C LYS A 304 8.40 -10.67 16.33
N ALA A 305 7.73 -9.97 17.24
CA ALA A 305 8.37 -9.38 18.40
C ALA A 305 8.94 -10.42 19.37
N TYR A 306 8.16 -11.46 19.67
CA TYR A 306 8.60 -12.54 20.55
C TYR A 306 9.76 -13.32 19.93
N THR A 307 9.74 -13.56 18.61
CA THR A 307 10.84 -14.21 17.89
C THR A 307 12.09 -13.33 17.88
N LYS A 308 11.96 -12.01 17.63
CA LYS A 308 13.09 -11.07 17.65
C LYS A 308 13.74 -10.96 19.04
N ALA A 309 12.95 -11.15 20.10
CA ALA A 309 13.42 -11.13 21.49
C ALA A 309 13.87 -12.51 22.01
N ASP A 310 13.86 -13.56 21.18
CA ASP A 310 14.15 -14.96 21.55
C ASP A 310 13.30 -15.51 22.72
N MET A 311 12.05 -15.03 22.85
CA MET A 311 11.12 -15.41 23.91
C MET A 311 10.31 -16.65 23.51
N LYS A 312 10.95 -17.84 23.51
CA LYS A 312 10.37 -19.10 23.02
C LYS A 312 9.06 -19.49 23.72
N ASP A 313 8.97 -19.25 25.03
CA ASP A 313 7.77 -19.58 25.81
C ASP A 313 6.56 -18.74 25.39
N LEU A 314 6.77 -17.45 25.13
CA LEU A 314 5.72 -16.56 24.63
C LEU A 314 5.30 -16.93 23.20
N VAL A 315 6.24 -17.35 22.35
CA VAL A 315 5.90 -17.87 21.00
C VAL A 315 5.01 -19.11 21.11
N GLN A 316 5.33 -20.05 22.00
CA GLN A 316 4.50 -21.25 22.21
C GLN A 316 3.12 -20.91 22.79
N LYS A 317 3.04 -19.98 23.76
CA LYS A 317 1.77 -19.46 24.28
C LYS A 317 0.93 -18.85 23.15
N LEU A 318 1.54 -18.01 22.31
CA LEU A 318 0.88 -17.31 21.22
C LEU A 318 0.28 -18.28 20.20
N VAL A 319 1.02 -19.33 19.79
CA VAL A 319 0.52 -20.33 18.82
C VAL A 319 -0.71 -21.07 19.36
N LYS A 320 -0.74 -21.37 20.67
CA LYS A 320 -1.91 -22.02 21.30
C LYS A 320 -3.14 -21.11 21.33
N GLU A 321 -2.96 -19.83 21.66
CA GLU A 321 -4.08 -18.87 21.62
C GLU A 321 -4.58 -18.64 20.19
N MET A 322 -3.69 -18.64 19.18
CA MET A 322 -4.09 -18.56 17.78
C MET A 322 -5.02 -19.70 17.37
N GLU A 323 -4.70 -20.94 17.75
CA GLU A 323 -5.53 -22.12 17.46
C GLU A 323 -6.90 -22.02 18.13
N LYS A 324 -6.94 -21.54 19.38
CA LYS A 324 -8.17 -21.29 20.14
C LYS A 324 -9.06 -20.23 19.49
N ASP A 325 -8.46 -19.18 18.93
CA ASP A 325 -9.17 -18.13 18.18
C ASP A 325 -9.49 -18.53 16.73
N GLY A 326 -9.23 -19.79 16.34
CA GLY A 326 -9.54 -20.32 15.02
C GLY A 326 -8.62 -19.82 13.90
N ILE A 327 -7.49 -19.22 14.25
CA ILE A 327 -6.47 -18.75 13.30
C ILE A 327 -5.46 -19.87 13.13
N VAL A 328 -5.55 -20.60 12.02
CA VAL A 328 -4.60 -21.68 11.71
C VAL A 328 -3.35 -21.09 11.03
N PRO A 329 -2.19 -21.01 11.73
CA PRO A 329 -0.99 -20.51 11.11
C PRO A 329 -0.45 -21.51 10.09
N ASN A 330 -0.17 -21.05 8.88
CA ASN A 330 0.49 -21.84 7.84
C ASN A 330 1.91 -21.31 7.60
N LYS A 331 2.72 -22.02 6.81
CA LYS A 331 4.09 -21.58 6.46
C LYS A 331 4.12 -20.14 5.93
N ARG A 332 3.12 -19.74 5.16
CA ARG A 332 3.00 -18.38 4.63
C ARG A 332 2.73 -17.34 5.72
N PHE A 333 1.89 -17.65 6.71
CA PHE A 333 1.64 -16.78 7.87
C PHE A 333 2.96 -16.43 8.59
N PHE A 334 3.77 -17.45 8.91
CA PHE A 334 5.02 -17.24 9.63
C PHE A 334 6.06 -16.48 8.80
N LEU A 335 6.16 -16.78 7.50
CA LEU A 335 7.04 -16.01 6.59
C LEU A 335 6.60 -14.54 6.51
N GLU A 336 5.32 -14.28 6.32
CA GLU A 336 4.77 -12.92 6.30
C GLU A 336 4.98 -12.20 7.65
N ALA A 337 4.85 -12.91 8.77
CA ALA A 337 5.10 -12.36 10.10
C ALA A 337 6.55 -11.93 10.28
N LEU A 338 7.52 -12.72 9.82
CA LEU A 338 8.95 -12.39 9.91
C LEU A 338 9.33 -11.25 8.95
N GLU A 339 8.78 -11.26 7.73
CA GLU A 339 8.94 -10.20 6.72
C GLU A 339 8.29 -8.87 7.11
N ALA A 340 7.29 -8.87 8.01
CA ALA A 340 6.54 -7.68 8.40
C ALA A 340 7.39 -6.71 9.24
N PHE A 341 8.35 -6.00 8.63
CA PHE A 341 8.76 -4.61 8.86
C PHE A 341 10.03 -4.34 8.02
N GLY A 342 9.87 -3.69 6.87
CA GLY A 342 10.95 -2.98 6.18
C GLY A 342 11.13 -3.26 4.69
N SER A 343 10.37 -2.55 3.85
CA SER A 343 11.05 -1.71 2.86
C SER A 343 11.58 -0.48 3.61
N LEU A 344 12.75 -0.63 4.22
CA LEU A 344 13.60 0.47 4.67
C LEU A 344 14.88 0.43 3.83
N PRO A 345 15.45 1.58 3.44
CA PRO A 345 16.65 1.63 2.65
C PRO A 345 17.81 1.02 3.43
N ALA A 346 18.60 0.20 2.76
CA ALA A 346 19.88 -0.28 3.30
C ALA A 346 20.72 0.92 3.78
N SER A 347 21.19 0.87 5.02
CA SER A 347 22.33 1.68 5.44
C SER A 347 23.58 1.16 4.71
N PRO A 348 24.52 2.02 4.26
CA PRO A 348 25.69 1.58 3.50
C PRO A 348 26.74 0.80 4.31
N ASP A 349 26.61 0.68 5.63
CA ASP A 349 27.76 0.36 6.49
C ASP A 349 27.92 -1.13 6.87
N SER A 350 27.24 -2.06 6.22
CA SER A 350 27.43 -3.51 6.50
C SER A 350 28.36 -4.25 5.54
N VAL A 351 29.07 -3.56 4.63
CA VAL A 351 29.93 -4.21 3.61
C VAL A 351 31.39 -4.41 4.05
N GLN A 352 31.84 -3.97 5.24
CA GLN A 352 33.28 -4.03 5.58
C GLN A 352 33.73 -5.03 6.66
N ALA A 353 32.84 -5.87 7.22
CA ALA A 353 33.24 -6.80 8.28
C ALA A 353 33.21 -8.28 7.88
N THR A 354 33.68 -8.66 6.69
CA THR A 354 33.94 -10.08 6.34
C THR A 354 35.11 -10.26 5.35
N ARG A 355 36.25 -9.59 5.58
CA ARG A 355 37.52 -9.97 4.93
C ARG A 355 38.72 -9.72 5.84
N SER A 356 38.94 -10.59 6.82
CA SER A 356 40.29 -10.93 7.30
C SER A 356 40.24 -12.20 8.13
N GLY A 357 41.14 -13.14 7.86
CA GLY A 357 41.34 -14.35 8.67
C GLY A 357 41.03 -15.67 7.96
N ARG A 358 41.89 -16.09 7.02
CA ARG A 358 42.16 -17.52 6.78
C ARG A 358 43.54 -17.83 7.34
N PRO A 359 43.72 -18.92 8.09
CA PRO A 359 44.92 -19.71 8.04
C PRO A 359 44.68 -20.98 7.21
N GLU A 360 45.65 -21.29 6.37
CA GLU A 360 45.82 -22.56 5.67
C GLU A 360 46.07 -23.69 6.66
N THR A 361 45.49 -24.87 6.42
CA THR A 361 46.21 -26.15 6.54
C THR A 361 45.48 -27.23 5.74
N ASN A 362 46.24 -27.86 4.84
CA ASN A 362 45.93 -29.07 4.10
C ASN A 362 45.69 -30.27 5.03
N ALA A 363 44.68 -31.08 4.75
CA ALA A 363 44.73 -32.53 4.97
C ALA A 363 43.71 -33.24 4.07
N LYS A 364 44.24 -34.03 3.14
CA LYS A 364 43.53 -35.04 2.35
C LYS A 364 42.99 -36.13 3.28
N THR A 365 41.75 -36.60 3.10
CA THR A 365 41.44 -38.05 3.16
C THR A 365 40.11 -38.36 2.47
N GLU A 366 40.08 -39.57 1.93
CA GLU A 366 39.18 -40.19 0.95
C GLU A 366 37.79 -40.58 1.47
N VAL A 367 36.84 -40.59 0.52
CA VAL A 367 35.85 -41.64 0.21
C VAL A 367 35.14 -42.35 1.37
N LYS A 368 33.80 -42.22 1.41
CA LYS A 368 32.88 -43.37 1.23
C LYS A 368 31.43 -42.94 1.06
N VAL A 369 30.91 -43.23 -0.14
CA VAL A 369 29.50 -43.46 -0.43
C VAL A 369 29.12 -44.79 0.21
N ILE A 370 28.09 -44.82 1.06
CA ILE A 370 27.26 -46.02 1.27
C ILE A 370 25.82 -45.56 1.54
N ASN A 371 24.95 -45.93 0.58
CA ASN A 371 23.49 -46.13 0.56
C ASN A 371 22.56 -45.30 1.45
#